data_AF-A0A813QEL2-F1
#
_entry.id   AF-A0A813QEL2-F1
#
_cell.length_a   1.000
_cell.length_b   1.000
_cell.length_c   1.000
_cell.angle_alpha   90.00
_cell.angle_beta   90.00
_cell.angle_gamma   90.00
#
_symmetry.space_group_name_H-M   'P 1'
#
loop_
_entity.id
_entity.type
_entity.pdbx_description
1 polymer ?
#
loop_
_entity_poly.entity_id
_entity_poly.type
_entity_poly.pdbx_seq_one_letter_code
_entity_poly.pdbx_strand_id
1 'polypeptide(L)'
;MDKQHKLQDTSIGENSPINVTDYREKIDQTFSFLVTGELQGSVFGTNIYTDDSNIAVTAVHAGILSVGETKSVEVKILPGQSSYQGSTQNGVTSSSYGAWAGSYMFMIDVNTSLTTITNLLNYRHKVNEVVSISVTGLIEGPVFGTNIYTDDSNVGTAAVHAGVLSIGETKLVEVKILPGQSSYKGSTQHGIASSSYGPWPGSYVFIENIISSVAESMDLTGFRDKVGHSLYFLVTGDIGVPVYGTDIYTDDSNINAAAIHAGVVKLGETKAVIVNILPGQLNYQGSTKNGTTSSSYGQWSGSFRFIDHTTTSAVTITNLIDYRSKVNQILSVSVTGSLGGSIYGTKIYTDDSIINTAAVHAGIANVGETKIVDTKILPGKISYQGSTQNGVTSSSYEAWPGSYTFTINTINCVMAPIDLINFREKINQLLSFVVTGKNEGSIFGTDIYTDDSNLAVAAVHSGMVTLGETKVIIVQILPGKSSYHGTTQNDITSTSYGHWIGSYSILSSIPTFKMALSNLVNYRDKINQILSFTVIGATGGSVWGTDIYSDDSNIATAAIHAGLVNDNEMKTINVKILPGQASYDGSIRNGITSLSYGS
;
A
#
# COMPACT_ATOMS: atom_id res chain seq x y z
N MET A 1 -58.15 -33.59 0.97
CA MET A 1 -57.57 -34.74 0.24
C MET A 1 -56.13 -34.38 -0.10
N ASP A 2 -55.24 -34.34 0.88
CA ASP A 2 -54.48 -35.47 1.47
C ASP A 2 -53.46 -36.12 0.54
N LYS A 3 -52.18 -35.72 0.72
CA LYS A 3 -51.05 -36.53 1.21
C LYS A 3 -49.79 -35.65 1.13
N GLN A 4 -49.34 -35.02 2.22
CA GLN A 4 -48.43 -35.54 3.24
C GLN A 4 -47.12 -36.19 2.74
N HIS A 5 -46.03 -35.56 3.19
CA HIS A 5 -44.76 -36.11 3.67
C HIS A 5 -43.88 -36.97 2.74
N LYS A 6 -42.75 -36.38 2.34
CA LYS A 6 -41.46 -36.79 2.94
C LYS A 6 -40.49 -35.61 3.03
N LEU A 7 -40.41 -35.05 4.24
CA LEU A 7 -39.22 -34.34 4.74
C LEU A 7 -38.12 -35.40 4.92
N GLN A 8 -36.90 -35.07 4.49
CA GLN A 8 -35.57 -35.52 4.96
C GLN A 8 -34.56 -34.94 3.94
N ASP A 9 -33.64 -34.04 4.26
CA ASP A 9 -32.98 -33.82 5.54
C ASP A 9 -32.61 -32.34 5.71
N THR A 10 -33.18 -31.72 6.75
CA THR A 10 -32.59 -30.56 7.43
C THR A 10 -31.62 -31.12 8.46
N SER A 11 -30.32 -31.18 8.16
CA SER A 11 -29.33 -31.28 9.23
C SER A 11 -29.11 -29.88 9.81
N ILE A 12 -29.91 -29.58 10.83
CA ILE A 12 -29.49 -28.69 11.90
C ILE A 12 -28.35 -29.43 12.60
N GLY A 13 -27.12 -28.94 12.44
CA GLY A 13 -25.92 -29.45 13.11
C GLY A 13 -25.33 -30.71 12.47
N GLU A 14 -24.52 -30.57 11.42
CA GLU A 14 -23.40 -31.48 11.25
C GLU A 14 -22.19 -30.85 11.95
N ASN A 15 -21.62 -31.60 12.90
CA ASN A 15 -20.28 -31.34 13.39
C ASN A 15 -19.35 -31.13 12.19
N SER A 16 -18.43 -30.16 12.27
CA SER A 16 -17.32 -30.11 11.33
C SER A 16 -16.72 -31.51 11.15
N PRO A 17 -16.42 -31.92 9.90
CA PRO A 17 -15.86 -33.24 9.68
C PRO A 17 -14.54 -33.32 10.47
N ILE A 18 -14.25 -34.49 11.05
CA ILE A 18 -13.06 -34.65 11.89
C ILE A 18 -11.80 -34.29 11.08
N ASN A 19 -11.77 -34.64 9.80
CA ASN A 19 -10.73 -34.28 8.85
C ASN A 19 -11.34 -34.06 7.45
N VAL A 20 -10.52 -33.80 6.44
CA VAL A 20 -10.97 -33.46 5.09
C VAL A 20 -10.63 -34.53 4.04
N THR A 21 -10.48 -35.79 4.46
CA THR A 21 -10.14 -36.90 3.56
C THR A 21 -11.17 -37.10 2.46
N ASP A 22 -12.46 -36.95 2.77
CA ASP A 22 -13.56 -37.08 1.78
C ASP A 22 -13.55 -35.95 0.73
N TYR A 23 -12.79 -34.89 0.97
CA TYR A 23 -12.64 -33.76 0.06
C TYR A 23 -11.42 -33.89 -0.85
N ARG A 24 -10.60 -34.95 -0.74
CA ARG A 24 -9.33 -35.15 -1.46
C ARG A 24 -9.42 -34.94 -2.98
N GLU A 25 -10.56 -35.23 -3.60
CA GLU A 25 -10.75 -35.05 -5.05
C GLU A 25 -11.09 -33.61 -5.45
N LYS A 26 -11.26 -32.70 -4.49
CA LYS A 26 -11.65 -31.29 -4.67
C LYS A 26 -10.44 -30.36 -4.64
N ILE A 27 -9.36 -30.75 -5.31
CA ILE A 27 -8.10 -30.01 -5.36
C ILE A 27 -8.33 -28.54 -5.75
N ASP A 28 -7.62 -27.65 -5.06
CA ASP A 28 -7.66 -26.19 -5.19
C ASP A 28 -8.98 -25.51 -4.80
N GLN A 29 -9.97 -26.26 -4.32
CA GLN A 29 -11.22 -25.70 -3.79
C GLN A 29 -11.07 -25.38 -2.30
N THR A 30 -11.73 -24.31 -1.87
CA THR A 30 -11.78 -23.86 -0.47
C THR A 30 -13.16 -24.18 0.11
N PHE A 31 -13.18 -24.70 1.33
CA PHE A 31 -14.38 -25.03 2.08
C PHE A 31 -14.32 -24.36 3.46
N SER A 32 -15.46 -23.87 3.93
CA SER A 32 -15.58 -23.25 5.27
C SER A 32 -16.26 -24.24 6.21
N PHE A 33 -15.68 -24.44 7.40
CA PHE A 33 -16.16 -25.38 8.41
C PHE A 33 -16.34 -24.68 9.76
N LEU A 34 -17.43 -24.94 10.48
CA LEU A 34 -17.65 -24.40 11.82
C LEU A 34 -16.94 -25.29 12.86
N VAL A 35 -15.71 -24.96 13.20
CA VAL A 35 -14.81 -25.81 13.99
C VAL A 35 -14.69 -25.29 15.41
N THR A 36 -14.71 -26.20 16.40
CA THR A 36 -14.38 -25.89 17.79
C THR A 36 -12.97 -26.39 18.08
N GLY A 37 -12.08 -25.54 18.58
CA GLY A 37 -10.68 -25.92 18.81
C GLY A 37 -10.52 -27.01 19.87
N GLU A 38 -9.72 -28.04 19.58
CA GLU A 38 -9.45 -29.17 20.49
C GLU A 38 -7.95 -29.45 20.64
N LEU A 39 -7.55 -30.09 21.74
CA LEU A 39 -6.16 -30.50 21.98
C LEU A 39 -5.87 -31.97 21.63
N GLN A 40 -6.90 -32.77 21.33
CA GLN A 40 -6.77 -34.23 21.19
C GLN A 40 -7.16 -34.68 19.78
N GLY A 41 -6.24 -35.34 19.09
CA GLY A 41 -6.45 -35.88 17.75
C GLY A 41 -5.15 -35.96 16.97
N SER A 42 -5.16 -36.78 15.91
CA SER A 42 -3.97 -36.98 15.07
C SER A 42 -3.70 -35.74 14.21
N VAL A 43 -2.46 -35.26 14.23
CA VAL A 43 -2.00 -34.18 13.37
C VAL A 43 -0.65 -34.53 12.75
N PHE A 44 -0.57 -34.41 11.42
CA PHE A 44 0.65 -34.65 10.67
C PHE A 44 0.94 -33.46 9.76
N GLY A 45 2.15 -32.90 9.88
CA GLY A 45 2.57 -31.71 9.14
C GLY A 45 2.37 -30.39 9.88
N THR A 46 2.83 -29.31 9.24
CA THR A 46 2.81 -27.94 9.75
C THR A 46 2.50 -27.02 8.58
N ASN A 47 1.54 -26.11 8.74
CA ASN A 47 0.97 -25.23 7.70
C ASN A 47 0.21 -25.99 6.60
N ILE A 48 0.83 -27.02 6.03
CA ILE A 48 0.20 -28.00 5.15
C ILE A 48 0.10 -29.31 5.94
N TYR A 49 -1.12 -29.73 6.20
CA TYR A 49 -1.44 -30.93 6.96
C TYR A 49 -1.89 -32.03 6.01
N THR A 50 -1.65 -33.29 6.37
CA THR A 50 -2.28 -34.40 5.66
C THR A 50 -3.80 -34.29 5.80
N ASP A 51 -4.56 -34.63 4.76
CA ASP A 51 -6.02 -34.52 4.74
C ASP A 51 -6.77 -35.41 5.74
N ASP A 52 -6.08 -36.35 6.38
CA ASP A 52 -6.58 -37.16 7.50
C ASP A 52 -6.29 -36.53 8.88
N SER A 53 -5.56 -35.42 8.96
CA SER A 53 -5.30 -34.68 10.21
C SER A 53 -6.55 -33.99 10.75
N ASN A 54 -6.75 -34.07 12.07
CA ASN A 54 -7.95 -33.55 12.74
C ASN A 54 -8.05 -32.02 12.62
N ILE A 55 -9.09 -31.52 11.94
CA ILE A 55 -9.26 -30.09 11.63
C ILE A 55 -9.38 -29.20 12.88
N ALA A 56 -9.98 -29.71 13.96
CA ALA A 56 -10.11 -28.99 15.23
C ALA A 56 -8.76 -28.80 15.92
N VAL A 57 -7.92 -29.83 15.83
CA VAL A 57 -6.61 -29.85 16.47
C VAL A 57 -5.58 -29.12 15.61
N THR A 58 -5.66 -29.20 14.29
CA THR A 58 -4.81 -28.43 13.37
C THR A 58 -5.16 -26.94 13.39
N ALA A 59 -6.42 -26.57 13.62
CA ALA A 59 -6.81 -25.17 13.79
C ALA A 59 -6.21 -24.57 15.07
N VAL A 60 -6.17 -25.32 16.17
CA VAL A 60 -5.44 -24.90 17.39
C VAL A 60 -3.94 -24.87 17.13
N HIS A 61 -3.38 -25.93 16.54
CA HIS A 61 -1.96 -25.99 16.17
C HIS A 61 -1.55 -24.78 15.32
N ALA A 62 -2.33 -24.42 14.31
CA ALA A 62 -2.09 -23.27 13.43
C ALA A 62 -2.35 -21.90 14.09
N GLY A 63 -2.88 -21.86 15.32
CA GLY A 63 -3.18 -20.64 16.05
C GLY A 63 -4.42 -19.90 15.54
N ILE A 64 -5.30 -20.60 14.83
CA ILE A 64 -6.54 -20.04 14.25
C ILE A 64 -7.66 -20.05 15.29
N LEU A 65 -7.70 -21.09 16.14
CA LEU A 65 -8.66 -21.23 17.23
C LEU A 65 -7.94 -21.41 18.56
N SER A 66 -8.49 -20.81 19.62
CA SER A 66 -8.20 -21.20 20.99
C SER A 66 -8.94 -22.51 21.34
N VAL A 67 -8.47 -23.22 22.38
CA VAL A 67 -9.14 -24.44 22.85
C VAL A 67 -10.56 -24.09 23.35
N GLY A 68 -11.57 -24.79 22.83
CA GLY A 68 -12.99 -24.56 23.12
C GLY A 68 -13.61 -23.38 22.36
N GLU A 69 -12.84 -22.65 21.53
CA GLU A 69 -13.35 -21.58 20.68
C GLU A 69 -13.97 -22.16 19.40
N THR A 70 -15.21 -21.76 19.10
CA THR A 70 -15.93 -22.16 17.89
C THR A 70 -15.97 -21.01 16.87
N LYS A 71 -15.34 -21.18 15.71
CA LYS A 71 -15.44 -20.22 14.58
C LYS A 71 -15.49 -20.94 13.23
N SER A 72 -15.94 -20.22 12.21
CA SER A 72 -15.81 -20.68 10.83
C SER A 72 -14.34 -20.57 10.41
N VAL A 73 -13.73 -21.70 10.02
CA VAL A 73 -12.37 -21.77 9.49
C VAL A 73 -12.43 -22.16 8.02
N GLU A 74 -11.63 -21.50 7.18
CA GLU A 74 -11.53 -21.83 5.77
C GLU A 74 -10.35 -22.76 5.51
N VAL A 75 -10.59 -23.81 4.74
CA VAL A 75 -9.60 -24.83 4.40
C VAL A 75 -9.54 -25.01 2.88
N LYS A 76 -8.35 -24.86 2.31
CA LYS A 76 -8.08 -25.17 0.91
C LYS A 76 -7.52 -26.59 0.77
N ILE A 77 -8.13 -27.39 -0.10
CA ILE A 77 -7.69 -28.76 -0.41
C ILE A 77 -6.56 -28.72 -1.43
N LEU A 78 -5.51 -29.51 -1.19
CA LEU A 78 -4.29 -29.55 -1.97
C LEU A 78 -3.92 -30.99 -2.37
N PRO A 79 -3.09 -31.16 -3.42
CA PRO A 79 -2.50 -32.47 -3.70
C PRO A 79 -1.67 -32.96 -2.52
N GLY A 80 -1.49 -34.28 -2.43
CA GLY A 80 -0.56 -34.90 -1.50
C GLY A 80 0.89 -34.46 -1.70
N GLN A 81 1.68 -34.44 -0.63
CA GLN A 81 3.11 -34.14 -0.66
C GLN A 81 3.95 -35.39 -0.43
N SER A 82 5.22 -35.34 -0.85
CA SER A 82 6.18 -36.43 -0.62
C SER A 82 6.69 -36.51 0.82
N SER A 83 6.52 -35.46 1.62
CA SER A 83 6.89 -35.41 3.03
C SER A 83 6.19 -34.25 3.75
N TYR A 84 5.90 -34.42 5.04
CA TYR A 84 5.29 -33.41 5.92
C TYR A 84 6.17 -33.24 7.16
N GLN A 85 6.50 -31.99 7.49
CA GLN A 85 7.31 -31.68 8.67
C GLN A 85 6.40 -31.37 9.87
N GLY A 86 6.53 -32.14 10.95
CA GLY A 86 5.84 -31.88 12.22
C GLY A 86 6.51 -30.75 13.02
N SER A 87 5.75 -30.13 13.93
CA SER A 87 6.24 -29.14 14.88
C SER A 87 5.38 -29.12 16.15
N THR A 88 5.73 -28.30 17.13
CA THR A 88 4.86 -28.00 18.27
C THR A 88 4.51 -26.54 18.24
N GLN A 89 3.21 -26.23 18.13
CA GLN A 89 2.67 -24.88 18.03
C GLN A 89 1.39 -24.78 18.88
N ASN A 90 1.22 -23.66 19.58
CA ASN A 90 -0.01 -23.35 20.34
C ASN A 90 -0.47 -24.46 21.30
N GLY A 91 0.48 -25.18 21.91
CA GLY A 91 0.22 -26.27 22.86
C GLY A 91 -0.15 -27.61 22.21
N VAL A 92 -0.12 -27.72 20.88
CA VAL A 92 -0.36 -28.95 20.12
C VAL A 92 0.93 -29.39 19.43
N THR A 93 1.23 -30.70 19.45
CA THR A 93 2.37 -31.29 18.71
C THR A 93 1.87 -32.05 17.50
N SER A 94 2.30 -31.67 16.30
CA SER A 94 2.13 -32.44 15.07
C SER A 94 3.32 -33.35 14.80
N SER A 95 3.06 -34.51 14.19
CA SER A 95 4.10 -35.46 13.80
C SER A 95 4.59 -35.19 12.38
N SER A 96 5.86 -35.46 12.12
CA SER A 96 6.35 -35.56 10.74
C SER A 96 5.80 -36.81 10.08
N TYR A 97 5.57 -36.77 8.77
CA TYR A 97 5.06 -37.90 8.00
C TYR A 97 5.67 -37.99 6.61
N GLY A 98 5.66 -39.19 6.02
CA GLY A 98 6.17 -39.44 4.68
C GLY A 98 5.18 -39.01 3.58
N ALA A 99 5.31 -39.62 2.40
CA ALA A 99 4.42 -39.32 1.28
C ALA A 99 2.96 -39.66 1.61
N TRP A 100 2.04 -38.76 1.29
CA TRP A 100 0.60 -38.96 1.52
C TRP A 100 -0.23 -38.49 0.32
N ALA A 101 -1.48 -38.97 0.23
CA ALA A 101 -2.31 -38.84 -0.97
C ALA A 101 -3.02 -37.48 -1.12
N GLY A 102 -3.25 -36.75 -0.03
CA GLY A 102 -3.92 -35.46 -0.06
C GLY A 102 -3.51 -34.56 1.10
N SER A 103 -3.68 -33.26 0.94
CA SER A 103 -3.31 -32.29 1.97
C SER A 103 -4.36 -31.19 2.09
N TYR A 104 -4.25 -30.41 3.15
CA TYR A 104 -4.97 -29.16 3.26
C TYR A 104 -4.15 -28.08 3.97
N MET A 105 -4.52 -26.83 3.73
CA MET A 105 -4.04 -25.69 4.49
C MET A 105 -5.21 -24.80 4.89
N PHE A 106 -5.06 -24.04 5.96
CA PHE A 106 -6.04 -23.01 6.30
C PHE A 106 -5.83 -21.76 5.46
N MET A 107 -6.93 -21.15 5.04
CA MET A 107 -6.94 -19.82 4.44
C MET A 107 -7.20 -18.81 5.55
N ILE A 108 -6.26 -17.89 5.76
CA ILE A 108 -6.38 -16.86 6.80
C ILE A 108 -6.88 -15.58 6.14
N ASP A 109 -8.11 -15.18 6.47
CA ASP A 109 -8.59 -13.83 6.22
C ASP A 109 -7.95 -12.87 7.23
N VAL A 110 -7.15 -11.93 6.73
CA VAL A 110 -6.34 -11.01 7.54
C VAL A 110 -7.18 -9.97 8.32
N ASN A 111 -8.51 -10.10 8.31
CA ASN A 111 -9.43 -9.12 8.89
C ASN A 111 -10.35 -9.66 10.01
N THR A 112 -10.19 -10.89 10.49
CA THR A 112 -11.01 -11.38 11.63
C THR A 112 -10.17 -11.78 12.85
N SER A 113 -10.24 -10.92 13.88
CA SER A 113 -9.71 -11.12 15.24
C SER A 113 -8.18 -11.13 15.38
N LEU A 114 -7.70 -10.46 16.42
CA LEU A 114 -6.29 -10.30 16.81
C LEU A 114 -5.60 -11.66 17.05
N THR A 115 -5.23 -12.37 15.99
CA THR A 115 -4.19 -13.40 16.10
C THR A 115 -2.87 -12.66 16.19
N THR A 116 -2.22 -12.78 17.36
CA THR A 116 -0.88 -12.25 17.53
C THR A 116 0.03 -13.03 16.60
N ILE A 117 0.35 -12.46 15.43
CA ILE A 117 1.26 -13.08 14.47
C ILE A 117 2.60 -13.23 15.17
N THR A 118 2.92 -14.47 15.55
CA THR A 118 4.14 -14.78 16.29
C THR A 118 5.34 -14.70 15.38
N ASN A 119 5.27 -15.21 14.14
CA ASN A 119 6.32 -15.12 13.13
C ASN A 119 5.72 -15.00 11.72
N LEU A 120 6.57 -14.90 10.69
CA LEU A 120 6.17 -14.64 9.30
C LEU A 120 6.40 -15.83 8.36
N LEU A 121 6.48 -17.05 8.90
CA LEU A 121 6.62 -18.28 8.11
C LEU A 121 5.52 -18.40 7.03
N ASN A 122 4.29 -18.06 7.38
CA ASN A 122 3.14 -18.14 6.49
C ASN A 122 3.17 -17.08 5.38
N TYR A 123 4.03 -16.07 5.49
CA TYR A 123 4.17 -14.99 4.53
C TYR A 123 5.31 -15.23 3.53
N ARG A 124 6.07 -16.32 3.67
CA ARG A 124 7.22 -16.64 2.80
C ARG A 124 6.91 -16.63 1.30
N HIS A 125 5.67 -16.93 0.91
CA HIS A 125 5.24 -16.91 -0.50
C HIS A 125 5.09 -15.49 -1.07
N LYS A 126 5.09 -14.46 -0.22
CA LYS A 126 4.87 -13.05 -0.57
C LYS A 126 6.19 -12.28 -0.73
N VAL A 127 7.22 -12.90 -1.28
CA VAL A 127 8.56 -12.30 -1.38
C VAL A 127 8.50 -10.94 -2.10
N ASN A 128 9.11 -9.93 -1.49
CA ASN A 128 9.13 -8.51 -1.86
C ASN A 128 7.84 -7.72 -1.62
N GLU A 129 6.78 -8.35 -1.13
CA GLU A 129 5.57 -7.64 -0.70
C GLU A 129 5.77 -7.02 0.68
N VAL A 130 5.09 -5.89 0.88
CA VAL A 130 4.96 -5.26 2.20
C VAL A 130 3.65 -5.72 2.79
N VAL A 131 3.69 -6.24 4.00
CA VAL A 131 2.50 -6.64 4.74
C VAL A 131 2.39 -5.82 6.02
N SER A 132 1.20 -5.30 6.25
CA SER A 132 0.84 -4.63 7.50
C SER A 132 0.31 -5.67 8.49
N ILE A 133 0.92 -5.72 9.67
CA ILE A 133 0.58 -6.69 10.71
C ILE A 133 0.42 -5.99 12.05
N SER A 134 -0.59 -6.36 12.84
CA SER A 134 -0.70 -5.87 14.21
C SER A 134 0.29 -6.64 15.10
N VAL A 135 1.24 -5.93 15.70
CA VAL A 135 2.33 -6.53 16.49
C VAL A 135 2.33 -5.87 17.86
N THR A 136 2.44 -6.70 18.90
CA THR A 136 2.72 -6.25 20.27
C THR A 136 4.19 -6.49 20.57
N GLY A 137 4.89 -5.48 21.10
CA GLY A 137 6.29 -5.61 21.48
C GLY A 137 6.48 -6.62 22.62
N LEU A 138 7.37 -7.59 22.45
CA LEU A 138 7.63 -8.66 23.43
C LEU A 138 9.09 -8.65 23.90
N ILE A 139 9.32 -9.20 25.09
CA ILE A 139 10.68 -9.40 25.64
C ILE A 139 11.20 -10.83 25.46
N GLU A 140 10.33 -11.77 25.11
CA GLU A 140 10.65 -13.19 25.01
C GLU A 140 10.21 -13.75 23.65
N GLY A 141 11.07 -14.54 23.02
CA GLY A 141 10.84 -15.16 21.73
C GLY A 141 12.14 -15.27 20.93
N PRO A 142 12.33 -16.33 20.13
CA PRO A 142 13.56 -16.51 19.36
C PRO A 142 13.66 -15.44 18.26
N VAL A 143 14.81 -14.78 18.17
CA VAL A 143 15.11 -13.80 17.11
C VAL A 143 16.45 -14.17 16.49
N PHE A 144 16.48 -14.32 15.17
CA PHE A 144 17.68 -14.67 14.42
C PHE A 144 17.97 -13.60 13.37
N GLY A 145 19.14 -12.96 13.47
CA GLY A 145 19.52 -11.83 12.63
C GLY A 145 19.29 -10.47 13.28
N THR A 146 19.76 -9.43 12.59
CA THR A 146 19.71 -8.03 13.00
C THR A 146 19.34 -7.22 11.76
N ASN A 147 18.33 -6.35 11.89
CA ASN A 147 17.70 -5.59 10.81
C ASN A 147 16.93 -6.47 9.83
N ILE A 148 17.57 -7.52 9.31
CA ILE A 148 16.94 -8.58 8.53
C ILE A 148 16.88 -9.82 9.42
N TYR A 149 15.66 -10.26 9.67
CA TYR A 149 15.34 -11.38 10.54
C TYR A 149 14.92 -12.58 9.70
N THR A 150 15.23 -13.79 10.14
CA THR A 150 14.63 -14.98 9.52
C THR A 150 13.11 -14.95 9.72
N ASP A 151 12.34 -15.42 8.75
CA ASP A 151 10.87 -15.38 8.82
C ASP A 151 10.23 -16.25 9.91
N ASP A 152 11.01 -17.12 10.57
CA ASP A 152 10.61 -17.84 11.77
C ASP A 152 10.92 -17.09 13.08
N SER A 153 11.60 -15.94 13.03
CA SER A 153 11.85 -15.09 14.19
C SER A 153 10.54 -14.51 14.76
N ASN A 154 10.45 -14.46 16.10
CA ASN A 154 9.32 -13.85 16.79
C ASN A 154 9.22 -12.37 16.44
N VAL A 155 8.13 -11.95 15.80
CA VAL A 155 7.95 -10.60 15.26
C VAL A 155 7.80 -9.56 16.36
N GLY A 156 7.15 -9.88 17.48
CA GLY A 156 7.03 -8.97 18.63
C GLY A 156 8.38 -8.71 19.29
N THR A 157 9.18 -9.76 19.46
CA THR A 157 10.52 -9.67 20.07
C THR A 157 11.53 -9.04 19.11
N ALA A 158 11.44 -9.36 17.82
CA ALA A 158 12.23 -8.73 16.78
C ALA A 158 11.86 -7.24 16.61
N ALA A 159 10.60 -6.85 16.82
CA ALA A 159 10.16 -5.46 16.76
C ALA A 159 10.75 -4.64 17.92
N VAL A 160 10.78 -5.18 19.14
CA VAL A 160 11.48 -4.55 20.27
C VAL A 160 12.98 -4.52 20.02
N HIS A 161 13.58 -5.64 19.59
CA HIS A 161 15.00 -5.70 19.21
C HIS A 161 15.35 -4.62 18.18
N ALA A 162 14.55 -4.46 17.13
CA ALA A 162 14.75 -3.44 16.09
C ALA A 162 14.55 -2.00 16.62
N GLY A 163 13.80 -1.81 17.71
CA GLY A 163 13.42 -0.50 18.23
C GLY A 163 12.12 0.05 17.62
N VAL A 164 11.38 -0.79 16.90
CA VAL A 164 10.11 -0.46 16.22
C VAL A 164 8.97 -0.31 17.23
N LEU A 165 8.99 -1.10 18.31
CA LEU A 165 7.98 -1.07 19.38
C LEU A 165 8.64 -1.01 20.76
N SER A 166 7.98 -0.32 21.68
CA SER A 166 8.24 -0.49 23.12
C SER A 166 7.66 -1.81 23.62
N ILE A 167 8.18 -2.31 24.74
CA ILE A 167 7.66 -3.53 25.37
C ILE A 167 6.18 -3.33 25.76
N GLY A 168 5.32 -4.25 25.32
CA GLY A 168 3.87 -4.20 25.55
C GLY A 168 3.09 -3.22 24.66
N GLU A 169 3.77 -2.48 23.77
CA GLU A 169 3.13 -1.57 22.83
C GLU A 169 2.58 -2.34 21.63
N THR A 170 1.31 -2.14 21.30
CA THR A 170 0.67 -2.72 20.11
C THR A 170 0.48 -1.67 19.02
N LYS A 171 1.04 -1.90 17.84
CA LYS A 171 0.80 -1.06 16.65
C LYS A 171 0.65 -1.91 15.39
N LEU A 172 0.10 -1.30 14.35
CA LEU A 172 0.27 -1.81 13.00
C LEU A 172 1.72 -1.55 12.58
N VAL A 173 2.45 -2.61 12.28
CA VAL A 173 3.84 -2.58 11.84
C VAL A 173 3.88 -3.07 10.40
N GLU A 174 4.61 -2.35 9.55
CA GLU A 174 4.88 -2.78 8.19
C GLU A 174 6.16 -3.60 8.14
N VAL A 175 6.07 -4.78 7.54
CA VAL A 175 7.22 -5.65 7.29
C VAL A 175 7.31 -5.94 5.80
N LYS A 176 8.51 -5.84 5.25
CA LYS A 176 8.77 -6.35 3.90
C LYS A 176 9.24 -7.78 4.00
N ILE A 177 8.54 -8.69 3.31
CA ILE A 177 8.97 -10.08 3.18
C ILE A 177 10.11 -10.11 2.16
N LEU A 178 11.19 -10.80 2.48
CA LEU A 178 12.40 -10.89 1.69
C LEU A 178 12.72 -12.35 1.37
N PRO A 179 13.48 -12.61 0.28
CA PRO A 179 14.03 -13.94 0.07
C PRO A 179 14.96 -14.31 1.22
N GLY A 180 15.19 -15.60 1.37
CA GLY A 180 16.19 -16.15 2.28
C GLY A 180 17.61 -15.61 2.04
N GLN A 181 18.40 -15.49 3.11
CA GLN A 181 19.81 -15.12 3.04
C GLN A 181 20.70 -16.33 3.33
N SER A 182 21.97 -16.24 2.89
CA SER A 182 22.98 -17.25 3.18
C SER A 182 23.50 -17.20 4.62
N SER A 183 23.28 -16.10 5.35
CA SER A 183 23.66 -15.94 6.75
C SER A 183 22.96 -14.75 7.39
N TYR A 184 22.71 -14.82 8.69
CA TYR A 184 22.12 -13.76 9.50
C TYR A 184 23.04 -13.46 10.68
N LYS A 185 23.33 -12.19 10.92
CA LYS A 185 24.18 -11.75 12.04
C LYS A 185 23.33 -11.35 13.24
N GLY A 186 23.48 -12.02 14.37
CA GLY A 186 22.86 -11.65 15.63
C GLY A 186 23.53 -10.44 16.30
N SER A 187 22.80 -9.76 17.17
CA SER A 187 23.31 -8.67 18.01
C SER A 187 22.48 -8.51 19.28
N THR A 188 22.75 -7.47 20.06
CA THR A 188 21.87 -7.08 21.17
C THR A 188 21.49 -5.63 20.95
N GLN A 189 20.20 -5.37 20.83
CA GLN A 189 19.63 -4.05 20.57
C GLN A 189 18.39 -3.86 21.45
N HIS A 190 18.21 -2.64 21.98
CA HIS A 190 17.06 -2.26 22.82
C HIS A 190 16.76 -3.25 23.98
N GLY A 191 17.82 -3.84 24.55
CA GLY A 191 17.70 -4.79 25.65
C GLY A 191 17.32 -6.23 25.26
N ILE A 192 17.15 -6.52 23.97
CA ILE A 192 16.83 -7.84 23.43
C ILE A 192 18.06 -8.40 22.70
N ALA A 193 18.36 -9.69 22.87
CA ALA A 193 19.41 -10.38 22.14
C ALA A 193 18.83 -11.17 20.96
N SER A 194 19.44 -11.04 19.78
CA SER A 194 19.23 -11.91 18.63
C SER A 194 20.44 -12.81 18.37
N SER A 195 20.19 -13.98 17.81
CA SER A 195 21.21 -14.97 17.49
C SER A 195 21.67 -14.87 16.04
N SER A 196 22.94 -15.19 15.78
CA SER A 196 23.41 -15.42 14.41
C SER A 196 22.86 -16.75 13.90
N TYR A 197 22.59 -16.84 12.59
CA TYR A 197 22.06 -18.04 11.97
C TYR A 197 22.61 -18.25 10.56
N GLY A 198 22.59 -19.51 10.10
CA GLY A 198 23.07 -19.92 8.78
C GLY A 198 22.08 -19.61 7.64
N PRO A 199 22.23 -20.27 6.47
CA PRO A 199 21.30 -20.13 5.37
C PRO A 199 19.86 -20.48 5.79
N TRP A 200 18.90 -19.63 5.43
CA TRP A 200 17.48 -19.84 5.74
C TRP A 200 16.60 -19.39 4.55
N PRO A 201 15.46 -20.05 4.25
CA PRO A 201 14.71 -19.85 3.01
C PRO A 201 13.88 -18.56 2.91
N GLY A 202 13.64 -17.83 4.00
CA GLY A 202 12.88 -16.58 3.95
C GLY A 202 13.24 -15.60 5.05
N SER A 203 13.05 -14.31 4.80
CA SER A 203 13.41 -13.27 5.76
C SER A 203 12.35 -12.18 5.82
N TYR A 204 12.45 -11.30 6.79
CA TYR A 204 11.72 -10.04 6.80
C TYR A 204 12.57 -8.91 7.36
N VAL A 205 12.14 -7.69 7.06
CA VAL A 205 12.69 -6.45 7.62
C VAL A 205 11.53 -5.55 8.02
N PHE A 206 11.64 -4.90 9.18
CA PHE A 206 10.70 -3.87 9.57
C PHE A 206 10.93 -2.62 8.74
N ILE A 207 9.84 -2.03 8.27
CA ILE A 207 9.86 -0.69 7.68
C ILE A 207 9.58 0.26 8.84
N GLU A 208 10.63 0.89 9.38
CA GLU A 208 10.47 1.87 10.45
C GLU A 208 9.76 3.12 9.92
N ASN A 209 8.50 3.30 10.31
CA ASN A 209 7.81 4.58 10.23
C ASN A 209 8.31 5.51 11.36
N ILE A 210 9.53 6.02 11.25
CA ILE A 210 9.90 7.22 12.00
C ILE A 210 9.26 8.42 11.29
N ILE A 211 8.00 8.72 11.61
CA ILE A 211 7.52 10.10 11.48
C ILE A 211 7.97 10.79 12.76
N SER A 212 9.24 11.23 12.79
CA SER A 212 9.65 12.16 13.83
C SER A 212 8.87 13.45 13.60
N SER A 213 8.22 13.94 14.65
CA SER A 213 7.57 15.24 14.71
C SER A 213 8.49 16.31 14.08
N VAL A 214 7.97 17.02 13.08
CA VAL A 214 8.46 18.28 12.50
C VAL A 214 9.95 18.56 12.73
N ALA A 215 10.79 18.33 11.71
CA ALA A 215 12.21 18.67 11.78
C ALA A 215 12.40 20.21 11.81
N GLU A 216 12.38 20.78 13.01
CA GLU A 216 13.15 21.98 13.27
C GLU A 216 14.63 21.58 13.22
N SER A 217 15.25 21.73 12.05
CA SER A 217 16.70 21.61 11.80
C SER A 217 17.37 20.32 12.31
N MET A 218 17.25 19.21 11.57
CA MET A 218 18.01 18.00 11.87
C MET A 218 19.33 17.96 11.09
N ASP A 219 20.45 17.95 11.82
CA ASP A 219 21.62 17.17 11.41
C ASP A 219 21.36 15.69 11.75
N LEU A 220 21.95 14.77 10.99
CA LEU A 220 21.74 13.33 11.10
C LEU A 220 22.88 12.59 11.82
N THR A 221 23.78 13.30 12.51
CA THR A 221 24.91 12.69 13.23
C THR A 221 24.45 11.72 14.33
N GLY A 222 23.27 11.95 14.91
CA GLY A 222 22.65 11.09 15.92
C GLY A 222 22.17 9.73 15.39
N PHE A 223 22.14 9.52 14.07
CA PHE A 223 21.66 8.28 13.44
C PHE A 223 22.79 7.35 12.99
N ARG A 224 24.04 7.60 13.38
CA ARG A 224 25.20 6.78 12.97
C ARG A 224 25.09 5.31 13.37
N ASP A 225 24.33 4.98 14.41
CA ASP A 225 24.02 3.61 14.82
C ASP A 225 23.04 2.91 13.86
N LYS A 226 22.36 3.67 12.98
CA LYS A 226 21.38 3.20 11.98
C LYS A 226 21.98 3.05 10.58
N VAL A 227 23.30 3.04 10.41
CA VAL A 227 23.94 2.79 9.10
C VAL A 227 23.38 1.53 8.42
N GLY A 228 22.98 1.66 7.16
CA GLY A 228 22.34 0.62 6.35
C GLY A 228 20.81 0.68 6.36
N HIS A 229 20.19 1.48 7.23
CA HIS A 229 18.74 1.66 7.29
C HIS A 229 18.27 2.82 6.41
N SER A 230 17.00 2.72 6.02
CA SER A 230 16.28 3.80 5.35
C SER A 230 15.23 4.35 6.31
N LEU A 231 15.31 5.64 6.60
CA LEU A 231 14.48 6.33 7.57
C LEU A 231 13.66 7.41 6.88
N TYR A 232 12.45 7.67 7.39
CA TYR A 232 11.62 8.76 6.90
C TYR A 232 11.93 10.04 7.66
N PHE A 233 11.97 11.16 6.95
CA PHE A 233 12.11 12.49 7.53
C PHE A 233 11.09 13.42 6.90
N LEU A 234 10.39 14.21 7.73
CA LEU A 234 9.58 15.31 7.22
C LEU A 234 10.50 16.52 7.05
N VAL A 235 10.73 16.93 5.81
CA VAL A 235 11.71 17.96 5.45
C VAL A 235 11.00 19.14 4.82
N THR A 236 11.27 20.36 5.31
CA THR A 236 10.83 21.62 4.69
C THR A 236 12.03 22.26 4.00
N GLY A 237 12.00 22.39 2.67
CA GLY A 237 13.15 22.94 1.94
C GLY A 237 13.52 24.34 2.43
N ASP A 238 14.79 24.53 2.79
CA ASP A 238 15.36 25.80 3.22
C ASP A 238 16.72 26.05 2.56
N ILE A 239 17.07 27.31 2.31
CA ILE A 239 18.34 27.73 1.69
C ILE A 239 19.14 28.63 2.64
N GLY A 240 20.48 28.60 2.51
CA GLY A 240 21.37 29.46 3.29
C GLY A 240 22.01 28.79 4.50
N VAL A 241 21.81 27.48 4.68
CA VAL A 241 22.49 26.65 5.68
C VAL A 241 23.50 25.70 5.01
N PRO A 242 24.61 25.35 5.69
CA PRO A 242 25.67 24.55 5.08
C PRO A 242 25.23 23.13 4.67
N VAL A 243 25.69 22.71 3.50
CA VAL A 243 25.56 21.35 2.96
C VAL A 243 26.92 20.92 2.42
N TYR A 244 27.35 19.69 2.70
CA TYR A 244 28.61 19.15 2.24
C TYR A 244 28.40 17.85 1.48
N GLY A 245 28.91 17.79 0.25
CA GLY A 245 28.72 16.66 -0.65
C GLY A 245 27.52 16.78 -1.59
N THR A 246 27.49 15.90 -2.59
CA THR A 246 26.50 15.85 -3.67
C THR A 246 26.02 14.42 -3.80
N ASP A 247 24.69 14.23 -3.79
CA ASP A 247 23.99 12.94 -3.82
C ASP A 247 24.25 12.05 -2.59
N ILE A 248 25.47 12.09 -2.04
CA ILE A 248 25.82 11.60 -0.71
C ILE A 248 26.36 12.80 0.08
N TYR A 249 25.69 13.10 1.19
CA TYR A 249 25.94 14.24 2.05
C TYR A 249 26.60 13.77 3.34
N THR A 250 27.46 14.60 3.94
CA THR A 250 27.93 14.33 5.31
C THR A 250 26.73 14.36 6.27
N ASP A 251 26.73 13.51 7.29
CA ASP A 251 25.61 13.43 8.23
C ASP A 251 25.39 14.67 9.10
N ASP A 252 26.34 15.59 9.15
CA ASP A 252 26.19 16.91 9.77
C ASP A 252 25.62 17.97 8.80
N SER A 253 25.39 17.63 7.53
CA SER A 253 24.72 18.52 6.58
C SER A 253 23.26 18.74 6.98
N ASN A 254 22.79 19.98 6.89
CA ASN A 254 21.40 20.29 7.18
C ASN A 254 20.48 19.56 6.19
N ILE A 255 19.61 18.69 6.69
CA ILE A 255 18.76 17.84 5.85
C ILE A 255 17.80 18.66 4.97
N ASN A 256 17.35 19.83 5.41
CA ASN A 256 16.43 20.69 4.67
C ASN A 256 17.08 21.30 3.42
N ALA A 257 18.29 21.83 3.57
CA ALA A 257 19.06 22.35 2.43
C ALA A 257 19.62 21.23 1.56
N ALA A 258 20.04 20.11 2.16
CA ALA A 258 20.45 18.93 1.40
C ALA A 258 19.30 18.38 0.55
N ALA A 259 18.05 18.46 1.04
CA ALA A 259 16.87 18.02 0.32
C ALA A 259 16.56 18.93 -0.88
N ILE A 260 16.71 20.27 -0.73
CA ILE A 260 16.68 21.17 -1.90
C ILE A 260 17.80 20.81 -2.85
N HIS A 261 19.03 20.66 -2.35
CA HIS A 261 20.20 20.34 -3.18
C HIS A 261 19.99 19.06 -3.98
N ALA A 262 19.45 18.02 -3.34
CA ALA A 262 19.10 16.75 -3.96
C ALA A 262 17.91 16.85 -4.94
N GLY A 263 17.13 17.93 -4.87
CA GLY A 263 15.96 18.15 -5.72
C GLY A 263 14.73 17.37 -5.26
N VAL A 264 14.75 16.84 -4.05
CA VAL A 264 13.64 16.04 -3.50
C VAL A 264 12.53 16.93 -2.91
N VAL A 265 12.86 18.19 -2.59
CA VAL A 265 11.91 19.24 -2.18
C VAL A 265 12.28 20.59 -2.81
N LYS A 266 11.29 21.46 -3.06
CA LYS A 266 11.48 22.86 -3.44
C LYS A 266 11.64 23.76 -2.20
N LEU A 267 12.10 24.99 -2.40
CA LEU A 267 12.17 26.01 -1.34
C LEU A 267 10.78 26.25 -0.73
N GLY A 268 10.67 26.06 0.59
CA GLY A 268 9.44 26.15 1.37
C GLY A 268 8.48 24.96 1.24
N GLU A 269 8.78 23.98 0.39
CA GLU A 269 7.98 22.75 0.26
C GLU A 269 8.29 21.79 1.41
N THR A 270 7.24 21.27 2.05
CA THR A 270 7.37 20.25 3.10
C THR A 270 6.97 18.89 2.54
N LYS A 271 7.89 17.92 2.54
CA LYS A 271 7.67 16.57 1.99
C LYS A 271 8.24 15.53 2.95
N ALA A 272 7.57 14.40 3.08
CA ALA A 272 8.18 13.22 3.69
C ALA A 272 9.18 12.63 2.68
N VAL A 273 10.45 12.56 3.06
CA VAL A 273 11.54 12.03 2.24
C VAL A 273 12.14 10.82 2.94
N ILE A 274 12.55 9.82 2.16
CA ILE A 274 13.28 8.66 2.69
C ILE A 274 14.76 8.98 2.60
N VAL A 275 15.53 8.62 3.61
CA VAL A 275 16.97 8.83 3.67
C VAL A 275 17.66 7.52 4.05
N ASN A 276 18.65 7.12 3.27
CA ASN A 276 19.54 6.03 3.65
C ASN A 276 20.67 6.59 4.51
N ILE A 277 20.88 6.00 5.69
CA ILE A 277 22.03 6.30 6.53
C ILE A 277 23.21 5.44 6.09
N LEU A 278 24.34 6.08 5.78
CA LEU A 278 25.51 5.45 5.17
C LEU A 278 26.74 5.61 6.07
N PRO A 279 27.75 4.71 5.95
CA PRO A 279 29.03 4.95 6.57
C PRO A 279 29.68 6.23 6.02
N GLY A 280 30.61 6.80 6.79
CA GLY A 280 31.41 7.94 6.36
C GLY A 280 32.25 7.66 5.11
N GLN A 281 32.55 8.70 4.33
CA GLN A 281 33.40 8.64 3.14
C GLN A 281 34.72 9.36 3.36
N LEU A 282 35.72 9.01 2.54
CA LEU A 282 37.03 9.66 2.57
C LEU A 282 37.00 11.06 1.95
N ASN A 283 36.08 11.33 1.02
CA ASN A 283 35.93 12.62 0.35
C ASN A 283 34.47 12.83 -0.10
N TYR A 284 34.01 14.07 -0.10
CA TYR A 284 32.68 14.51 -0.56
C TYR A 284 32.85 15.62 -1.60
N GLN A 285 32.22 15.47 -2.76
CA GLN A 285 32.28 16.47 -3.83
C GLN A 285 31.11 17.45 -3.70
N GLY A 286 31.39 18.74 -3.57
CA GLY A 286 30.39 19.80 -3.62
C GLY A 286 29.94 20.12 -5.04
N SER A 287 28.73 20.65 -5.19
CA SER A 287 28.18 21.16 -6.45
C SER A 287 27.09 22.20 -6.20
N THR A 288 26.61 22.84 -7.27
CA THR A 288 25.41 23.68 -7.22
C THR A 288 24.29 22.96 -7.95
N LYS A 289 23.23 22.60 -7.23
CA LYS A 289 22.03 21.93 -7.76
C LYS A 289 20.78 22.61 -7.20
N ASN A 290 19.72 22.69 -8.00
CA ASN A 290 18.38 23.10 -7.56
C ASN A 290 18.32 24.43 -6.77
N GLY A 291 19.20 25.38 -7.11
CA GLY A 291 19.23 26.71 -6.48
C GLY A 291 19.97 26.78 -5.13
N THR A 292 20.69 25.73 -4.72
CA THR A 292 21.55 25.71 -3.53
C THR A 292 22.93 25.13 -3.84
N THR A 293 23.94 25.48 -3.05
CA THR A 293 25.33 25.06 -3.24
C THR A 293 25.80 24.22 -2.06
N SER A 294 26.29 23.02 -2.34
CA SER A 294 27.03 22.19 -1.40
C SER A 294 28.54 22.41 -1.55
N SER A 295 29.26 22.34 -0.44
CA SER A 295 30.72 22.44 -0.41
C SER A 295 31.37 21.05 -0.52
N SER A 296 32.56 20.98 -1.11
CA SER A 296 33.39 19.78 -1.01
C SER A 296 33.92 19.63 0.41
N TYR A 297 34.11 18.40 0.87
CA TYR A 297 34.64 18.10 2.18
C TYR A 297 35.55 16.87 2.18
N GLY A 298 36.46 16.80 3.16
CA GLY A 298 37.39 15.68 3.32
C GLY A 298 36.74 14.47 4.01
N GLN A 299 37.56 13.66 4.68
CA GLN A 299 37.09 12.47 5.38
C GLN A 299 36.11 12.83 6.51
N TRP A 300 35.00 12.12 6.57
CA TRP A 300 33.98 12.29 7.62
C TRP A 300 33.43 10.94 8.12
N SER A 301 32.81 10.93 9.31
CA SER A 301 32.47 9.70 10.03
C SER A 301 31.12 9.07 9.66
N GLY A 302 30.20 9.81 9.08
CA GLY A 302 28.91 9.28 8.63
C GLY A 302 28.32 10.08 7.47
N SER A 303 27.41 9.46 6.73
CA SER A 303 26.82 10.09 5.56
C SER A 303 25.34 9.77 5.45
N PHE A 304 24.64 10.49 4.60
CA PHE A 304 23.30 10.11 4.18
C PHE A 304 23.06 10.41 2.72
N ARG A 305 22.03 9.79 2.15
CA ARG A 305 21.48 10.16 0.84
C ARG A 305 19.97 10.08 0.88
N PHE A 306 19.31 10.92 0.11
CA PHE A 306 17.87 10.76 -0.10
C PHE A 306 17.63 9.53 -0.98
N ILE A 307 16.68 8.70 -0.56
CA ILE A 307 16.04 7.69 -1.38
C ILE A 307 14.74 8.33 -1.81
N ASP A 308 14.73 8.90 -2.99
CA ASP A 308 13.48 9.34 -3.58
C ASP A 308 13.09 8.33 -4.66
N HIS A 309 11.84 7.84 -4.60
CA HIS A 309 11.19 7.26 -5.77
C HIS A 309 11.14 8.29 -6.93
N THR A 310 11.45 9.56 -6.66
CA THR A 310 11.57 10.63 -7.66
C THR A 310 12.99 11.16 -7.92
N THR A 311 14.07 10.44 -7.59
CA THR A 311 15.44 10.78 -8.07
C THR A 311 16.26 9.55 -8.49
N THR A 312 15.83 8.86 -9.54
CA THR A 312 16.78 8.72 -10.66
C THR A 312 16.71 10.03 -11.40
N SER A 313 17.83 10.76 -11.51
CA SER A 313 17.98 11.86 -12.47
C SER A 313 17.23 11.48 -13.74
N ALA A 314 16.32 12.34 -14.22
CA ALA A 314 15.70 12.16 -15.52
C ALA A 314 16.82 12.01 -16.55
N VAL A 315 17.13 10.77 -16.91
CA VAL A 315 17.96 10.52 -18.08
C VAL A 315 17.00 10.78 -19.23
N THR A 316 17.27 11.82 -20.02
CA THR A 316 16.59 12.01 -21.29
C THR A 316 17.02 10.85 -22.20
N ILE A 317 16.31 9.73 -22.09
CA ILE A 317 16.58 8.53 -22.86
C ILE A 317 15.63 8.50 -24.02
N THR A 318 16.19 8.41 -25.22
CA THR A 318 15.41 8.31 -26.44
C THR A 318 14.73 6.94 -26.51
N ASN A 319 15.44 5.88 -26.10
CA ASN A 319 14.96 4.51 -25.97
C ASN A 319 15.70 3.79 -24.81
N LEU A 320 15.48 2.48 -24.65
CA LEU A 320 15.96 1.69 -23.52
C LEU A 320 17.01 0.62 -23.87
N ILE A 321 17.65 0.71 -25.05
CA ILE A 321 18.68 -0.26 -25.48
C ILE A 321 19.80 -0.42 -24.45
N ASP A 322 20.32 0.68 -23.92
CA ASP A 322 21.44 0.67 -22.96
C ASP A 322 21.06 0.05 -21.60
N TYR A 323 19.76 -0.09 -21.35
CA TYR A 323 19.20 -0.64 -20.11
C TYR A 323 18.82 -2.11 -20.25
N ARG A 324 19.05 -2.74 -21.40
CA ARG A 324 18.74 -4.16 -21.66
C ARG A 324 19.33 -5.12 -20.62
N SER A 325 20.48 -4.77 -20.01
CA SER A 325 21.11 -5.56 -18.94
C SER A 325 20.38 -5.50 -17.59
N LYS A 326 19.37 -4.64 -17.45
CA LYS A 326 18.63 -4.35 -16.22
C LYS A 326 17.24 -5.02 -16.19
N VAL A 327 17.12 -6.20 -16.79
CA VAL A 327 15.85 -6.95 -16.86
C VAL A 327 15.19 -7.06 -15.48
N ASN A 328 13.88 -6.84 -15.43
CA ASN A 328 12.99 -6.79 -14.27
C ASN A 328 13.20 -5.61 -13.31
N GLN A 329 14.13 -4.70 -13.58
CA GLN A 329 14.23 -3.44 -12.86
C GLN A 329 13.20 -2.43 -13.41
N ILE A 330 12.71 -1.57 -12.52
CA ILE A 330 11.85 -0.44 -12.87
C ILE A 330 12.74 0.80 -12.92
N LEU A 331 12.64 1.55 -14.01
CA LEU A 331 13.24 2.86 -14.17
C LEU A 331 12.15 3.91 -14.24
N SER A 332 12.28 4.97 -13.45
CA SER A 332 11.43 6.15 -13.58
C SER A 332 12.00 7.04 -14.68
N VAL A 333 11.28 7.18 -15.78
CA VAL A 333 11.74 7.88 -17.00
C VAL A 333 10.93 9.15 -17.22
N SER A 334 11.61 10.27 -17.50
CA SER A 334 10.94 11.48 -17.98
C SER A 334 10.58 11.32 -19.45
N VAL A 335 9.29 11.32 -19.76
CA VAL A 335 8.78 11.30 -21.14
C VAL A 335 8.14 12.64 -21.46
N THR A 336 8.52 13.23 -22.58
CA THR A 336 7.82 14.39 -23.16
C THR A 336 7.09 13.89 -24.40
N GLY A 337 5.76 13.86 -24.37
CA GLY A 337 4.97 13.23 -25.42
C GLY A 337 5.30 13.79 -26.81
N SER A 338 5.57 12.90 -27.77
CA SER A 338 5.92 13.25 -29.15
C SER A 338 5.17 12.37 -30.14
N LEU A 339 4.92 12.90 -31.34
CA LEU A 339 4.37 12.13 -32.47
C LEU A 339 5.47 11.55 -33.39
N GLY A 340 6.74 11.85 -33.12
CA GLY A 340 7.86 11.50 -34.00
C GLY A 340 8.67 10.29 -33.55
N GLY A 341 9.11 9.46 -34.49
CA GLY A 341 10.02 8.34 -34.24
C GLY A 341 9.34 6.97 -34.24
N SER A 342 10.13 5.92 -34.49
CA SER A 342 9.63 4.56 -34.67
C SER A 342 9.35 3.87 -33.33
N ILE A 343 8.21 3.21 -33.24
CA ILE A 343 7.86 2.33 -32.13
C ILE A 343 7.34 0.99 -32.65
N TYR A 344 7.69 -0.09 -31.96
CA TYR A 344 7.35 -1.45 -32.31
C TYR A 344 6.74 -2.16 -31.10
N GLY A 345 5.54 -2.71 -31.28
CA GLY A 345 4.78 -3.35 -30.20
C GLY A 345 3.66 -2.50 -29.58
N THR A 346 2.87 -3.13 -28.73
CA THR A 346 1.73 -2.53 -28.03
C THR A 346 1.66 -3.11 -26.62
N LYS A 347 1.43 -2.27 -25.60
CA LYS A 347 1.60 -2.56 -24.16
C LYS A 347 3.03 -2.94 -23.74
N ILE A 348 3.72 -3.73 -24.54
CA ILE A 348 5.13 -4.09 -24.44
C ILE A 348 5.79 -3.68 -25.74
N TYR A 349 6.78 -2.79 -25.64
CA TYR A 349 7.50 -2.22 -26.77
C TYR A 349 8.91 -2.80 -26.83
N THR A 350 9.48 -2.92 -28.02
CA THR A 350 10.91 -3.25 -28.15
C THR A 350 11.76 -2.16 -27.49
N ASP A 351 12.90 -2.53 -26.91
CA ASP A 351 13.74 -1.56 -26.17
C ASP A 351 14.40 -0.48 -27.04
N ASP A 352 14.37 -0.61 -28.36
CA ASP A 352 14.76 0.44 -29.31
C ASP A 352 13.62 1.40 -29.67
N SER A 353 12.38 1.10 -29.28
CA SER A 353 11.22 1.98 -29.49
C SER A 353 11.36 3.30 -28.76
N ILE A 354 11.09 4.41 -29.46
CA ILE A 354 11.17 5.77 -28.91
C ILE A 354 10.18 5.94 -27.75
N ILE A 355 10.70 6.12 -26.54
CA ILE A 355 9.88 6.06 -25.32
C ILE A 355 8.86 7.20 -25.23
N ASN A 356 9.21 8.39 -25.72
CA ASN A 356 8.32 9.55 -25.78
C ASN A 356 7.08 9.30 -26.65
N THR A 357 7.28 8.59 -27.75
CA THR A 357 6.23 8.29 -28.75
C THR A 357 5.41 7.08 -28.33
N ALA A 358 6.07 6.09 -27.70
CA ALA A 358 5.40 4.97 -27.06
C ALA A 358 4.53 5.44 -25.88
N ALA A 359 4.92 6.48 -25.15
CA ALA A 359 4.13 7.06 -24.06
C ALA A 359 2.84 7.73 -24.57
N VAL A 360 2.90 8.43 -25.71
CA VAL A 360 1.69 8.95 -26.37
C VAL A 360 0.83 7.80 -26.87
N HIS A 361 1.42 6.84 -27.60
CA HIS A 361 0.71 5.64 -28.07
C HIS A 361 0.01 4.90 -26.91
N ALA A 362 0.66 4.76 -25.76
CA ALA A 362 0.10 4.11 -24.56
C ALA A 362 -0.94 4.97 -23.80
N GLY A 363 -1.15 6.23 -24.18
CA GLY A 363 -2.10 7.15 -23.53
C GLY A 363 -1.58 7.71 -22.20
N ILE A 364 -0.27 7.68 -21.98
CA ILE A 364 0.35 8.07 -20.71
C ILE A 364 0.63 9.57 -20.67
N ALA A 365 1.08 10.16 -21.78
CA ALA A 365 1.35 11.58 -21.91
C ALA A 365 0.68 12.14 -23.16
N ASN A 366 0.14 13.36 -23.07
CA ASN A 366 -0.30 14.12 -24.24
C ASN A 366 0.93 14.67 -25.00
N VAL A 367 0.74 15.06 -26.26
CA VAL A 367 1.80 15.68 -27.07
C VAL A 367 2.26 16.98 -26.41
N GLY A 368 3.57 17.12 -26.18
CA GLY A 368 4.20 18.25 -25.48
C GLY A 368 4.12 18.20 -23.95
N GLU A 369 3.34 17.27 -23.38
CA GLU A 369 3.23 17.08 -21.93
C GLU A 369 4.44 16.27 -21.43
N THR A 370 5.07 16.74 -20.35
CA THR A 370 6.18 16.01 -19.70
C THR A 370 5.70 15.32 -18.43
N LYS A 371 5.93 14.02 -18.32
CA LYS A 371 5.61 13.20 -17.15
C LYS A 371 6.79 12.32 -16.76
N ILE A 372 6.90 12.00 -15.48
CA ILE A 372 7.74 10.90 -15.02
C ILE A 372 6.88 9.62 -15.05
N VAL A 373 7.40 8.59 -15.70
CA VAL A 373 6.69 7.32 -15.93
C VAL A 373 7.59 6.16 -15.51
N ASP A 374 7.09 5.34 -14.60
CA ASP A 374 7.76 4.11 -14.24
C ASP A 374 7.70 3.13 -15.42
N THR A 375 8.87 2.59 -15.77
CA THR A 375 9.07 1.76 -16.94
C THR A 375 9.84 0.52 -16.54
N LYS A 376 9.21 -0.64 -16.66
CA LYS A 376 9.85 -1.92 -16.36
C LYS A 376 10.61 -2.43 -17.58
N ILE A 377 11.90 -2.73 -17.40
CA ILE A 377 12.71 -3.41 -18.41
C ILE A 377 12.36 -4.90 -18.41
N LEU A 378 12.12 -5.44 -19.59
CA LEU A 378 11.68 -6.80 -19.82
C LEU A 378 12.68 -7.53 -20.74
N PRO A 379 12.76 -8.86 -20.65
CA PRO A 379 13.51 -9.62 -21.65
C PRO A 379 12.89 -9.44 -23.04
N GLY A 380 13.67 -9.74 -24.07
CA GLY A 380 13.19 -9.78 -25.44
C GLY A 380 12.06 -10.79 -25.66
N LYS A 381 11.16 -10.50 -26.60
CA LYS A 381 10.14 -11.42 -27.10
C LYS A 381 10.47 -11.91 -28.49
N ILE A 382 9.88 -13.05 -28.85
CA ILE A 382 9.96 -13.63 -30.19
C ILE A 382 9.05 -12.92 -31.21
N SER A 383 8.10 -12.10 -30.76
CA SER A 383 7.25 -11.26 -31.59
C SER A 383 6.60 -10.12 -30.79
N TYR A 384 6.28 -9.04 -31.51
CA TYR A 384 5.63 -7.84 -31.00
C TYR A 384 4.49 -7.45 -31.94
N GLN A 385 3.31 -7.24 -31.38
CA GLN A 385 2.13 -6.81 -32.13
C GLN A 385 2.04 -5.28 -32.15
N GLY A 386 1.99 -4.69 -33.34
CA GLY A 386 1.72 -3.26 -33.50
C GLY A 386 0.24 -2.91 -33.41
N SER A 387 -0.08 -1.65 -33.15
CA SER A 387 -1.44 -1.11 -33.14
C SER A 387 -1.46 0.39 -33.40
N THR A 388 -2.62 0.96 -33.71
CA THR A 388 -2.83 2.41 -33.66
C THR A 388 -3.60 2.77 -32.39
N GLN A 389 -3.03 3.61 -31.54
CA GLN A 389 -3.61 4.08 -30.28
C GLN A 389 -3.25 5.56 -30.06
N ASN A 390 -4.18 6.34 -29.51
CA ASN A 390 -3.93 7.74 -29.12
C ASN A 390 -3.30 8.61 -30.23
N GLY A 391 -3.70 8.37 -31.50
CA GLY A 391 -3.19 9.12 -32.65
C GLY A 391 -1.77 8.73 -33.12
N VAL A 392 -1.17 7.69 -32.55
CA VAL A 392 0.15 7.15 -32.93
C VAL A 392 0.00 5.71 -33.41
N THR A 393 0.75 5.30 -34.44
CA THR A 393 0.77 3.93 -34.95
C THR A 393 2.10 3.26 -34.62
N SER A 394 2.05 2.13 -33.92
CA SER A 394 3.18 1.22 -33.72
C SER A 394 3.16 0.07 -34.73
N SER A 395 4.35 -0.34 -35.15
CA SER A 395 4.52 -1.46 -36.09
C SER A 395 4.63 -2.79 -35.35
N SER A 396 4.20 -3.86 -35.99
CA SER A 396 4.56 -5.21 -35.53
C SER A 396 6.04 -5.47 -35.82
N TYR A 397 6.66 -6.35 -35.03
CA TYR A 397 8.05 -6.76 -35.22
C TYR A 397 8.28 -8.21 -34.80
N GLU A 398 9.30 -8.83 -35.37
CA GLU A 398 9.69 -10.21 -35.06
C GLU A 398 10.55 -10.25 -33.78
N ALA A 399 11.38 -11.28 -33.63
CA ALA A 399 12.17 -11.47 -32.43
C ALA A 399 13.14 -10.30 -32.18
N TRP A 400 13.15 -9.78 -30.95
CA TRP A 400 14.02 -8.67 -30.56
C TRP A 400 14.56 -8.87 -29.14
N PRO A 401 15.86 -8.59 -28.86
CA PRO A 401 16.56 -9.02 -27.64
C PRO A 401 16.15 -8.34 -26.33
N GLY A 402 15.41 -7.22 -26.34
CA GLY A 402 14.93 -6.58 -25.11
C GLY A 402 13.63 -5.81 -25.29
N SER A 403 12.91 -5.58 -24.20
CA SER A 403 11.64 -4.86 -24.27
C SER A 403 11.38 -4.02 -23.03
N TYR A 404 10.36 -3.18 -23.07
CA TYR A 404 9.87 -2.47 -21.90
C TYR A 404 8.35 -2.33 -21.89
N THR A 405 7.82 -2.05 -20.71
CA THR A 405 6.42 -1.69 -20.51
C THR A 405 6.32 -0.58 -19.48
N PHE A 406 5.34 0.30 -19.65
CA PHE A 406 5.06 1.33 -18.65
C PHE A 406 4.22 0.74 -17.52
N THR A 407 4.56 1.08 -16.28
CA THR A 407 3.79 0.78 -15.08
C THR A 407 3.11 2.06 -14.63
N ILE A 408 1.81 2.16 -14.86
CA ILE A 408 1.04 3.38 -14.59
C ILE A 408 0.48 3.32 -13.17
N ASN A 409 0.94 4.20 -12.28
CA ASN A 409 0.29 4.53 -11.00
C ASN A 409 -0.57 5.81 -11.15
N THR A 410 -1.49 5.84 -12.11
CA THR A 410 -2.47 6.93 -12.23
C THR A 410 -3.77 6.48 -11.58
N ILE A 411 -4.03 6.97 -10.36
CA ILE A 411 -5.33 6.81 -9.72
C ILE A 411 -6.29 7.81 -10.39
N ASN A 412 -7.06 7.35 -11.36
CA ASN A 412 -8.25 8.08 -11.83
C ASN A 412 -9.34 7.90 -10.78
N CYS A 413 -9.59 8.94 -9.98
CA CYS A 413 -10.60 8.91 -8.92
C CYS A 413 -11.89 9.59 -9.40
N VAL A 414 -13.02 8.89 -9.28
CA VAL A 414 -14.35 9.41 -9.64
C VAL A 414 -15.26 9.43 -8.41
N MET A 415 -16.25 10.32 -8.37
CA MET A 415 -17.27 10.29 -7.31
C MET A 415 -17.94 8.93 -7.29
N ALA A 416 -18.15 8.39 -6.10
CA ALA A 416 -18.79 7.10 -5.93
C ALA A 416 -20.19 7.11 -6.55
N PRO A 417 -20.49 6.23 -7.52
CA PRO A 417 -21.86 5.96 -7.91
C PRO A 417 -22.61 5.33 -6.72
N ILE A 418 -23.95 5.23 -6.83
CA ILE A 418 -24.74 4.55 -5.80
C ILE A 418 -24.29 3.09 -5.70
N ASP A 419 -24.19 2.40 -6.83
CA ASP A 419 -23.78 1.01 -6.95
C ASP A 419 -22.77 0.82 -8.09
N LEU A 420 -22.27 -0.41 -8.27
CA LEU A 420 -21.24 -0.76 -9.25
C LEU A 420 -21.73 -1.69 -10.36
N ILE A 421 -23.04 -1.76 -10.62
CA ILE A 421 -23.62 -2.60 -11.68
C ILE A 421 -23.00 -2.27 -13.06
N ASN A 422 -22.75 -0.98 -13.34
CA ASN A 422 -22.18 -0.53 -14.61
C ASN A 422 -20.68 -0.84 -14.77
N PHE A 423 -20.05 -1.46 -13.76
CA PHE A 423 -18.63 -1.79 -13.76
C PHE A 423 -18.38 -3.30 -13.94
N ARG A 424 -19.43 -4.11 -14.16
CA ARG A 424 -19.36 -5.58 -14.34
C ARG A 424 -18.36 -6.06 -15.39
N GLU A 425 -18.09 -5.26 -16.42
CA GLU A 425 -17.11 -5.63 -17.47
C GLU A 425 -15.65 -5.47 -17.01
N LYS A 426 -15.43 -4.91 -15.82
CA LYS A 426 -14.09 -4.59 -15.27
C LYS A 426 -13.64 -5.58 -14.19
N ILE A 427 -14.04 -6.85 -14.29
CA ILE A 427 -13.68 -7.89 -13.31
C ILE A 427 -12.15 -7.91 -13.06
N ASN A 428 -11.77 -7.98 -11.79
CA ASN A 428 -10.43 -7.93 -11.24
C ASN A 428 -9.68 -6.60 -11.41
N GLN A 429 -10.33 -5.55 -11.91
CA GLN A 429 -9.74 -4.20 -11.91
C GLN A 429 -9.93 -3.52 -10.57
N LEU A 430 -8.92 -2.74 -10.18
CA LEU A 430 -8.97 -1.83 -9.05
C LEU A 430 -9.42 -0.45 -9.53
N LEU A 431 -10.43 0.09 -8.87
CA LEU A 431 -11.01 1.40 -9.15
C LEU A 431 -10.96 2.23 -7.87
N SER A 432 -10.80 3.54 -7.98
CA SER A 432 -10.77 4.43 -6.82
C SER A 432 -11.97 5.35 -6.83
N PHE A 433 -12.68 5.42 -5.72
CA PHE A 433 -13.91 6.20 -5.57
C PHE A 433 -13.82 7.17 -4.40
N VAL A 434 -14.32 8.38 -4.60
CA VAL A 434 -14.58 9.32 -3.52
C VAL A 434 -15.94 9.00 -2.91
N VAL A 435 -15.95 8.50 -1.68
CA VAL A 435 -17.14 8.06 -0.98
C VAL A 435 -17.41 8.97 0.21
N THR A 436 -18.63 9.48 0.32
CA THR A 436 -19.15 10.06 1.57
C THR A 436 -20.01 9.02 2.27
N GLY A 437 -19.65 8.63 3.49
CA GLY A 437 -20.34 7.58 4.24
C GLY A 437 -21.82 7.91 4.47
N LYS A 438 -22.69 6.93 4.20
CA LYS A 438 -24.15 7.02 4.39
C LYS A 438 -24.65 5.86 5.25
N ASN A 439 -25.80 6.05 5.89
CA ASN A 439 -26.53 5.00 6.60
C ASN A 439 -27.86 4.62 5.91
N GLU A 440 -28.16 5.22 4.77
CA GLU A 440 -29.37 4.95 3.99
C GLU A 440 -29.02 4.30 2.64
N GLY A 441 -29.53 3.08 2.44
CA GLY A 441 -29.34 2.28 1.23
C GLY A 441 -29.18 0.81 1.56
N SER A 442 -29.56 -0.06 0.62
CA SER A 442 -29.44 -1.50 0.79
C SER A 442 -28.03 -1.97 0.46
N ILE A 443 -27.52 -2.88 1.28
CA ILE A 443 -26.28 -3.61 1.01
C ILE A 443 -26.49 -5.09 1.30
N PHE A 444 -25.87 -5.94 0.47
CA PHE A 444 -25.99 -7.38 0.53
C PHE A 444 -24.61 -8.01 0.53
N GLY A 445 -24.32 -8.80 1.57
CA GLY A 445 -22.98 -9.34 1.81
C GLY A 445 -22.12 -8.51 2.76
N THR A 446 -21.00 -9.11 3.14
CA THR A 446 -19.98 -8.60 4.06
C THR A 446 -18.63 -8.90 3.44
N ASP A 447 -17.71 -7.92 3.47
CA ASP A 447 -16.40 -7.90 2.79
C ASP A 447 -16.46 -7.93 1.26
N ILE A 448 -17.31 -8.80 0.72
CA ILE A 448 -17.68 -8.88 -0.68
C ILE A 448 -19.17 -8.59 -0.77
N TYR A 449 -19.49 -7.43 -1.35
CA TYR A 449 -20.84 -6.93 -1.53
C TYR A 449 -21.32 -7.27 -2.93
N THR A 450 -22.61 -7.53 -3.10
CA THR A 450 -23.20 -7.59 -4.45
C THR A 450 -22.99 -6.25 -5.15
N ASP A 451 -22.80 -6.25 -6.46
CA ASP A 451 -22.52 -5.01 -7.19
C ASP A 451 -23.66 -4.00 -7.26
N ASP A 452 -24.87 -4.39 -6.87
CA ASP A 452 -26.02 -3.51 -6.65
C ASP A 452 -26.10 -2.97 -5.22
N SER A 453 -25.17 -3.35 -4.33
CA SER A 453 -25.07 -2.79 -2.98
C SER A 453 -24.61 -1.34 -3.00
N ASN A 454 -25.24 -0.50 -2.18
CA ASN A 454 -24.89 0.91 -2.08
C ASN A 454 -23.45 1.09 -1.57
N LEU A 455 -22.56 1.63 -2.41
CA LEU A 455 -21.13 1.73 -2.14
C LEU A 455 -20.82 2.60 -0.92
N ALA A 456 -21.58 3.69 -0.72
CA ALA A 456 -21.39 4.58 0.42
C ALA A 456 -21.83 3.96 1.75
N VAL A 457 -22.85 3.12 1.72
CA VAL A 457 -23.33 2.37 2.90
C VAL A 457 -22.40 1.18 3.17
N ALA A 458 -21.95 0.49 2.12
CA ALA A 458 -20.99 -0.62 2.23
C ALA A 458 -19.64 -0.15 2.77
N ALA A 459 -19.22 1.08 2.46
CA ALA A 459 -18.02 1.70 2.99
C ALA A 459 -18.11 2.04 4.48
N VAL A 460 -19.31 2.40 4.97
CA VAL A 460 -19.56 2.58 6.41
C VAL A 460 -19.62 1.23 7.10
N HIS A 461 -20.38 0.29 6.53
CA HIS A 461 -20.46 -1.08 7.02
C HIS A 461 -19.08 -1.72 7.19
N SER A 462 -18.18 -1.58 6.20
CA SER A 462 -16.81 -2.11 6.27
C SER A 462 -15.86 -1.34 7.19
N GLY A 463 -16.29 -0.22 7.78
CA GLY A 463 -15.46 0.63 8.63
C GLY A 463 -14.40 1.45 7.90
N MET A 464 -14.45 1.45 6.56
CA MET A 464 -13.48 2.18 5.72
C MET A 464 -13.78 3.69 5.73
N VAL A 465 -15.04 4.07 5.95
CA VAL A 465 -15.50 5.46 6.02
C VAL A 465 -16.48 5.59 7.18
N THR A 466 -16.38 6.64 8.00
CA THR A 466 -17.37 6.93 9.05
C THR A 466 -18.59 7.67 8.48
N LEU A 467 -19.72 7.67 9.20
CA LEU A 467 -20.95 8.33 8.71
C LEU A 467 -20.72 9.84 8.50
N GLY A 468 -21.00 10.33 7.29
CA GLY A 468 -20.76 11.72 6.89
C GLY A 468 -19.29 12.08 6.58
N GLU A 469 -18.35 11.18 6.81
CA GLU A 469 -16.95 11.35 6.39
C GLU A 469 -16.82 11.10 4.89
N THR A 470 -16.02 11.92 4.21
CA THR A 470 -15.67 11.69 2.80
C THR A 470 -14.22 11.24 2.71
N LYS A 471 -14.00 10.10 2.06
CA LYS A 471 -12.67 9.47 1.86
C LYS A 471 -12.55 8.90 0.45
N VAL A 472 -11.31 8.77 -0.01
CA VAL A 472 -11.01 7.95 -1.20
C VAL A 472 -10.87 6.50 -0.75
N ILE A 473 -11.66 5.61 -1.34
CA ILE A 473 -11.56 4.17 -1.14
C ILE A 473 -11.14 3.50 -2.46
N ILE A 474 -10.46 2.36 -2.34
CA ILE A 474 -10.15 1.51 -3.48
C ILE A 474 -11.16 0.37 -3.48
N VAL A 475 -11.70 0.05 -4.65
CA VAL A 475 -12.68 -1.01 -4.84
C VAL A 475 -12.16 -1.96 -5.90
N GLN A 476 -12.19 -3.26 -5.61
CA GLN A 476 -11.96 -4.30 -6.59
C GLN A 476 -13.30 -4.78 -7.13
N ILE A 477 -13.47 -4.77 -8.45
CA ILE A 477 -14.64 -5.40 -9.09
C ILE A 477 -14.38 -6.90 -9.18
N LEU A 478 -15.38 -7.70 -8.81
CA LEU A 478 -15.28 -9.15 -8.66
C LEU A 478 -16.42 -9.86 -9.42
N PRO A 479 -16.23 -11.13 -9.82
CA PRO A 479 -17.33 -11.94 -10.35
C PRO A 479 -18.41 -12.16 -9.28
N GLY A 480 -19.63 -12.47 -9.72
CA GLY A 480 -20.72 -12.84 -8.82
C GLY A 480 -20.46 -14.11 -8.00
N LYS A 481 -21.09 -14.22 -6.83
CA LYS A 481 -21.04 -15.41 -5.96
C LYS A 481 -22.39 -16.12 -5.92
N SER A 482 -22.35 -17.41 -5.55
CA SER A 482 -23.55 -18.23 -5.32
C SER A 482 -24.29 -17.85 -4.03
N SER A 483 -23.63 -17.18 -3.09
CA SER A 483 -24.22 -16.65 -1.86
C SER A 483 -23.35 -15.53 -1.26
N TYR A 484 -24.00 -14.69 -0.45
CA TYR A 484 -23.43 -13.54 0.24
C TYR A 484 -23.91 -13.55 1.69
N HIS A 485 -22.99 -13.41 2.64
CA HIS A 485 -23.30 -13.42 4.06
C HIS A 485 -23.47 -12.00 4.59
N GLY A 486 -24.65 -11.68 5.13
CA GLY A 486 -24.94 -10.39 5.74
C GLY A 486 -24.58 -10.37 7.23
N THR A 487 -24.07 -9.24 7.71
CA THR A 487 -23.70 -9.02 9.12
C THR A 487 -24.12 -7.63 9.57
N THR A 488 -24.00 -7.34 10.86
CA THR A 488 -24.09 -5.97 11.37
C THR A 488 -22.69 -5.49 11.75
N GLN A 489 -22.23 -4.42 11.12
CA GLN A 489 -20.93 -3.79 11.37
C GLN A 489 -21.06 -2.27 11.31
N ASN A 490 -20.36 -1.56 12.21
CA ASN A 490 -20.37 -0.09 12.28
C ASN A 490 -21.78 0.52 12.26
N ASP A 491 -22.69 -0.08 13.02
CA ASP A 491 -24.11 0.28 13.12
C ASP A 491 -24.94 0.18 11.82
N ILE A 492 -24.37 -0.43 10.77
CA ILE A 492 -25.06 -0.77 9.52
C ILE A 492 -25.29 -2.27 9.48
N THR A 493 -26.46 -2.72 9.02
CA THR A 493 -26.75 -4.15 8.80
C THR A 493 -26.81 -4.46 7.31
N SER A 494 -25.95 -5.36 6.86
CA SER A 494 -26.04 -5.96 5.53
C SER A 494 -26.88 -7.22 5.53
N THR A 495 -27.56 -7.47 4.41
CA THR A 495 -28.49 -8.60 4.28
C THR A 495 -27.80 -9.78 3.60
N SER A 496 -28.02 -11.00 4.10
CA SER A 496 -27.59 -12.21 3.40
C SER A 496 -28.37 -12.38 2.10
N TYR A 497 -27.69 -12.78 1.02
CA TYR A 497 -28.32 -12.94 -0.28
C TYR A 497 -27.83 -14.20 -1.00
N GLY A 498 -28.67 -14.72 -1.91
CA GLY A 498 -28.35 -15.90 -2.71
C GLY A 498 -27.45 -15.57 -3.90
N HIS A 499 -27.56 -16.37 -4.96
CA HIS A 499 -26.74 -16.21 -6.15
C HIS A 499 -26.95 -14.83 -6.80
N TRP A 500 -25.85 -14.12 -7.08
CA TRP A 500 -25.84 -12.87 -7.81
C TRP A 500 -24.67 -12.81 -8.81
N ILE A 501 -24.80 -11.96 -9.83
CA ILE A 501 -23.97 -12.04 -11.04
C ILE A 501 -22.70 -11.17 -11.02
N GLY A 502 -22.58 -10.23 -10.08
CA GLY A 502 -21.37 -9.42 -9.92
C GLY A 502 -21.16 -8.97 -8.47
N SER A 503 -19.94 -8.64 -8.11
CA SER A 503 -19.63 -8.21 -6.75
C SER A 503 -18.50 -7.19 -6.71
N TYR A 504 -18.27 -6.62 -5.53
CA TYR A 504 -17.08 -5.82 -5.26
C TYR A 504 -16.60 -6.00 -3.83
N SER A 505 -15.31 -5.73 -3.61
CA SER A 505 -14.73 -5.58 -2.28
C SER A 505 -14.11 -4.20 -2.12
N ILE A 506 -14.15 -3.67 -0.90
CA ILE A 506 -13.52 -2.40 -0.57
C ILE A 506 -12.15 -2.71 0.05
N LEU A 507 -11.09 -2.22 -0.57
CA LEU A 507 -9.70 -2.37 -0.14
C LEU A 507 -9.26 -1.11 0.62
N SER A 508 -8.39 -1.31 1.62
CA SER A 508 -7.94 -0.30 2.58
C SER A 508 -7.79 1.11 1.99
N SER A 509 -8.42 2.09 2.64
CA SER A 509 -8.25 3.51 2.35
C SER A 509 -6.78 3.91 2.44
N ILE A 510 -6.34 4.77 1.52
CA ILE A 510 -5.06 5.49 1.61
C ILE A 510 -5.02 6.26 2.95
N PRO A 511 -3.87 6.43 3.63
CA PRO A 511 -3.78 7.25 4.84
C PRO A 511 -4.43 8.60 4.60
N THR A 512 -5.33 8.96 5.50
CA THR A 512 -6.10 10.21 5.60
C THR A 512 -5.43 11.41 4.93
N PHE A 513 -5.95 11.81 3.77
CA PHE A 513 -5.77 13.17 3.27
C PHE A 513 -6.57 14.11 4.15
N LYS A 514 -5.97 15.22 4.60
CA LYS A 514 -6.71 16.30 5.28
C LYS A 514 -7.68 16.93 4.28
N MET A 515 -8.90 16.45 4.29
CA MET A 515 -9.98 17.05 3.53
C MET A 515 -10.43 18.31 4.27
N ALA A 516 -10.47 19.46 3.59
CA ALA A 516 -10.93 20.68 4.21
C ALA A 516 -12.47 20.64 4.35
N LEU A 517 -12.93 20.42 5.59
CA LEU A 517 -14.32 20.56 5.97
C LEU A 517 -14.74 22.02 5.85
N SER A 518 -15.37 22.38 4.73
CA SER A 518 -16.05 23.65 4.48
C SER A 518 -15.18 24.91 4.46
N ASN A 519 -14.53 25.31 5.55
CA ASN A 519 -13.72 26.53 5.67
C ASN A 519 -12.50 26.32 6.58
N LEU A 520 -11.75 27.38 6.87
CA LEU A 520 -10.46 27.36 7.57
C LEU A 520 -10.48 28.03 8.96
N VAL A 521 -11.66 28.23 9.56
CA VAL A 521 -11.82 28.88 10.87
C VAL A 521 -11.02 28.18 11.98
N ASN A 522 -10.91 26.84 11.94
CA ASN A 522 -10.16 26.05 12.93
C ASN A 522 -8.64 26.08 12.72
N TYR A 523 -8.14 26.82 11.73
CA TYR A 523 -6.72 26.94 11.40
C TYR A 523 -6.14 28.32 11.71
N ARG A 524 -6.89 29.15 12.45
CA ARG A 524 -6.47 30.49 12.88
C ARG A 524 -5.17 30.51 13.68
N ASP A 525 -4.82 29.42 14.36
CA ASP A 525 -3.58 29.27 15.11
C ASP A 525 -2.37 28.92 14.22
N LYS A 526 -2.57 28.68 12.91
CA LYS A 526 -1.54 28.25 11.95
C LYS A 526 -1.01 29.39 11.07
N ILE A 527 -1.03 30.63 11.56
CA ILE A 527 -0.57 31.80 10.82
C ILE A 527 0.83 31.57 10.21
N ASN A 528 0.98 31.93 8.94
CA ASN A 528 2.14 31.76 8.08
C ASN A 528 2.50 30.33 7.69
N GLN A 529 1.73 29.32 8.12
CA GLN A 529 1.90 27.94 7.67
C GLN A 529 1.19 27.72 6.33
N ILE A 530 1.78 26.87 5.49
CA ILE A 530 1.15 26.35 4.28
C ILE A 530 0.59 24.98 4.61
N LEU A 531 -0.71 24.82 4.41
CA LEU A 531 -1.44 23.60 4.67
C LEU A 531 -2.00 23.07 3.34
N SER A 532 -1.81 21.78 3.08
CA SER A 532 -2.38 21.13 1.90
C SER A 532 -3.76 20.60 2.21
N PHE A 533 -4.72 20.92 1.35
CA PHE A 533 -6.10 20.48 1.46
C PHE A 533 -6.53 19.85 0.14
N THR A 534 -7.08 18.65 0.18
CA THR A 534 -7.80 18.10 -0.96
C THR A 534 -9.21 18.69 -0.97
N VAL A 535 -9.56 19.37 -2.05
CA VAL A 535 -10.89 19.95 -2.26
C VAL A 535 -11.50 19.35 -3.52
N ILE A 536 -12.82 19.22 -3.50
CA ILE A 536 -13.63 18.98 -4.70
C ILE A 536 -14.27 20.31 -5.03
N GLY A 537 -14.03 20.83 -6.23
CA GLY A 537 -14.63 22.10 -6.65
C GLY A 537 -16.14 22.06 -6.46
N ALA A 538 -16.67 23.07 -5.77
CA ALA A 538 -18.10 23.24 -5.58
C ALA A 538 -18.50 24.69 -5.85
N THR A 539 -19.50 24.88 -6.70
CA THR A 539 -20.08 26.20 -7.01
C THR A 539 -20.97 26.77 -5.91
N GLY A 540 -21.25 26.00 -4.85
CA GLY A 540 -22.08 26.42 -3.71
C GLY A 540 -21.25 26.71 -2.45
N GLY A 541 -21.58 27.82 -1.77
CA GLY A 541 -20.89 28.27 -0.56
C GLY A 541 -20.55 29.75 -0.64
N SER A 542 -20.52 30.44 0.51
CA SER A 542 -20.13 31.85 0.55
C SER A 542 -18.61 31.99 0.50
N VAL A 543 -18.12 32.95 -0.29
CA VAL A 543 -16.70 33.28 -0.41
C VAL A 543 -16.55 34.78 -0.24
N TRP A 544 -15.57 35.20 0.56
CA TRP A 544 -15.22 36.61 0.74
C TRP A 544 -13.76 36.84 0.38
N GLY A 545 -13.50 37.89 -0.40
CA GLY A 545 -12.15 38.24 -0.86
C GLY A 545 -11.74 37.63 -2.21
N THR A 546 -10.57 38.05 -2.66
CA THR A 546 -9.97 37.70 -3.96
C THR A 546 -8.47 37.58 -3.78
N ASP A 547 -7.88 36.48 -4.25
CA ASP A 547 -6.47 36.08 -4.02
C ASP A 547 -6.14 35.82 -2.53
N ILE A 548 -6.62 36.68 -1.63
CA ILE A 548 -6.69 36.49 -0.18
C ILE A 548 -8.16 36.33 0.20
N TYR A 549 -8.50 35.19 0.78
CA TYR A 549 -9.86 34.85 1.18
C TYR A 549 -9.98 34.87 2.71
N SER A 550 -11.15 35.24 3.23
CA SER A 550 -11.42 35.11 4.66
C SER A 550 -11.43 33.64 5.09
N ASP A 551 -11.05 33.35 6.32
CA ASP A 551 -10.93 31.96 6.81
C ASP A 551 -12.28 31.26 6.97
N ASP A 552 -13.39 31.99 6.98
CA ASP A 552 -14.76 31.47 6.98
C ASP A 552 -15.32 31.23 5.57
N SER A 553 -14.58 31.60 4.50
CA SER A 553 -14.93 31.31 3.11
C SER A 553 -15.00 29.81 2.85
N ASN A 554 -15.97 29.37 2.04
CA ASN A 554 -16.01 28.02 1.54
C ASN A 554 -14.77 27.75 0.69
N ILE A 555 -13.90 26.86 1.16
CA ILE A 555 -12.59 26.60 0.54
C ILE A 555 -12.71 25.97 -0.86
N ALA A 556 -13.71 25.14 -1.10
CA ALA A 556 -13.95 24.51 -2.39
C ALA A 556 -14.42 25.55 -3.42
N THR A 557 -15.32 26.46 -3.01
CA THR A 557 -15.81 27.55 -3.85
C THR A 557 -14.74 28.62 -4.08
N ALA A 558 -13.93 28.92 -3.07
CA ALA A 558 -12.76 29.80 -3.19
C ALA A 558 -11.69 29.21 -4.13
N ALA A 559 -11.52 27.88 -4.16
CA ALA A 559 -10.60 27.22 -5.07
C ALA A 559 -11.04 27.32 -6.54
N ILE A 560 -12.35 27.18 -6.81
CA ILE A 560 -12.89 27.47 -8.16
C ILE A 560 -12.71 28.95 -8.48
N HIS A 561 -13.09 29.86 -7.58
CA HIS A 561 -12.91 31.29 -7.76
C HIS A 561 -11.45 31.66 -8.10
N ALA A 562 -10.49 31.03 -7.43
CA ALA A 562 -9.06 31.20 -7.69
C ALA A 562 -8.55 30.52 -8.98
N GLY A 563 -9.37 29.73 -9.67
CA GLY A 563 -8.99 29.00 -10.89
C GLY A 563 -8.06 27.82 -10.62
N LEU A 564 -8.01 27.35 -9.36
CA LEU A 564 -7.15 26.25 -8.96
C LEU A 564 -7.79 24.90 -9.29
N VAL A 565 -9.12 24.84 -9.36
CA VAL A 565 -9.95 23.64 -9.48
C VAL A 565 -11.18 23.97 -10.34
N ASN A 566 -11.60 23.05 -11.21
CA ASN A 566 -12.89 23.11 -11.91
C ASN A 566 -14.03 22.55 -11.04
N ASP A 567 -15.29 22.83 -11.40
CA ASP A 567 -16.45 22.25 -10.71
C ASP A 567 -16.42 20.72 -10.77
N ASN A 568 -16.60 20.07 -9.62
CA ASN A 568 -16.45 18.61 -9.41
C ASN A 568 -15.05 18.03 -9.67
N GLU A 569 -14.03 18.86 -9.91
CA GLU A 569 -12.64 18.41 -9.99
C GLU A 569 -12.07 18.24 -8.57
N MET A 570 -11.52 17.07 -8.29
CA MET A 570 -10.76 16.82 -7.07
C MET A 570 -9.29 17.19 -7.29
N LYS A 571 -8.77 18.08 -6.44
CA LYS A 571 -7.36 18.47 -6.49
C LYS A 571 -6.86 18.83 -5.10
N THR A 572 -5.59 18.52 -4.86
CA THR A 572 -4.90 19.05 -3.68
C THR A 572 -4.47 20.48 -3.95
N ILE A 573 -4.96 21.40 -3.13
CA ILE A 573 -4.56 22.81 -3.14
C ILE A 573 -3.71 23.11 -1.91
N ASN A 574 -2.77 24.03 -2.06
CA ASN A 574 -1.96 24.53 -0.95
C ASN A 574 -2.52 25.88 -0.51
N VAL A 575 -2.83 26.02 0.78
CA VAL A 575 -3.35 27.25 1.36
C VAL A 575 -2.39 27.78 2.39
N LYS A 576 -1.95 29.02 2.22
CA LYS A 576 -1.18 29.74 3.22
C LYS A 576 -2.14 30.47 4.17
N ILE A 577 -2.09 30.17 5.46
CA ILE A 577 -2.86 30.91 6.47
C ILE A 577 -2.17 32.25 6.72
N LEU A 578 -2.87 33.35 6.55
CA LEU A 578 -2.35 34.71 6.75
C LEU A 578 -2.96 35.35 7.99
N PRO A 579 -2.33 36.39 8.59
CA PRO A 579 -3.01 37.24 9.56
C PRO A 579 -4.30 37.84 8.95
N GLY A 580 -5.33 37.99 9.77
CA GLY A 580 -6.59 38.62 9.35
C GLY A 580 -6.38 40.01 8.75
N GLN A 581 -7.10 40.32 7.68
CA GLN A 581 -7.01 41.61 6.99
C GLN A 581 -8.11 42.56 7.48
N ALA A 582 -7.87 43.87 7.37
CA ALA A 582 -8.88 44.89 7.71
C ALA A 582 -10.07 44.86 6.74
N SER A 583 -9.83 44.50 5.47
CA SER A 583 -10.84 44.31 4.44
C SER A 583 -10.44 43.20 3.47
N TYR A 584 -11.45 42.64 2.79
CA TYR A 584 -11.37 41.62 1.77
C TYR A 584 -12.19 42.10 0.56
N ASP A 585 -11.56 42.23 -0.60
CA ASP A 585 -12.23 42.71 -1.81
C ASP A 585 -12.83 41.55 -2.62
N GLY A 586 -14.15 41.56 -2.80
CA GLY A 586 -14.85 40.59 -3.63
C GLY A 586 -14.64 40.82 -5.14
N SER A 587 -14.76 39.77 -5.93
CA SER A 587 -14.76 39.85 -7.39
C SER A 587 -15.56 38.70 -8.02
N ILE A 588 -15.64 38.69 -9.35
CA ILE A 588 -16.20 37.57 -10.10
C ILE A 588 -15.08 36.92 -10.90
N ARG A 589 -14.75 35.66 -10.58
CA ARG A 589 -13.75 34.86 -11.28
C ARG A 589 -14.24 33.43 -11.46
N ASN A 590 -13.95 32.84 -12.62
CA ASN A 590 -14.25 31.43 -12.93
C ASN A 590 -15.72 31.04 -12.66
N GLY A 591 -16.66 31.95 -12.91
CA GLY A 591 -18.09 31.73 -12.69
C GLY A 591 -18.56 31.82 -11.23
N ILE A 592 -17.67 32.10 -10.28
CA ILE A 592 -17.98 32.31 -8.87
C ILE A 592 -17.95 33.80 -8.54
N THR A 593 -18.89 34.26 -7.72
CA THR A 593 -18.87 35.61 -7.13
C THR A 593 -18.38 35.52 -5.69
N SER A 594 -17.28 36.18 -5.37
CA SER A 594 -16.87 36.45 -3.99
C SER A 594 -17.35 37.83 -3.54
N LEU A 595 -17.70 37.95 -2.26
CA LEU A 595 -18.23 39.17 -1.66
C LEU A 595 -17.11 39.98 -1.00
N SER A 596 -17.29 41.30 -0.95
CA SER A 596 -16.42 42.15 -0.13
C SER A 596 -16.83 42.08 1.35
N TYR A 597 -15.87 42.16 2.26
CA TYR A 597 -16.10 42.21 3.71
C TYR A 597 -15.03 43.06 4.41
N GLY A 598 -15.42 43.88 5.38
CA GLY A 598 -14.50 44.78 6.10
C GLY A 598 -15.18 46.07 6.54
N SER A 599 -14.48 46.86 7.35
CA SER A 599 -14.91 48.19 7.81
C SER A 599 -14.36 49.30 6.93
#